data_AF-X1UHI2-F1
#
_entry.id   AF-X1UHI2-F1
#
_cell.length_a   1.000
_cell.length_b   1.000
_cell.length_c   1.000
_cell.angle_alpha   90.00
_cell.angle_beta   90.00
_cell.angle_gamma   90.00
#
_symmetry.space_group_name_H-M   'P 1'
#
loop_
_entity.id
_entity.type
_entity.pdbx_description
1 polymer ?
#
loop_
_entity_poly.entity_id
_entity_poly.type
_entity_poly.pdbx_seq_one_letter_code
_entity_poly.pdbx_strand_id
1 'polypeptide(L)'
;MKKEGIYFPHFAGSRNDRKIKRLRKDLKSDGYACFFMLIEVLREQADFSYPVLDIDLLSDDFGISEAIVKATISNYGLFNFVERENEQMFFSPKFNEFMQPFLSAKERRKIGGIKGNLIKYGKVTKEQAQNMTDEEILNFDSKNQVLTIGMPSVTESVTENLPISEPSDFVAKEKKEKEKKRKEKKEKE
;
A
#
# COMPACT_ATOMS: atom_id res chain seq x y z
N MET A 1 -12.51 8.02 -7.70
CA MET A 1 -11.44 7.03 -7.99
C MET A 1 -10.14 7.57 -7.46
N LYS A 2 -9.44 6.87 -6.56
CA LYS A 2 -8.09 7.28 -6.15
C LYS A 2 -7.08 6.29 -6.73
N LYS A 3 -6.51 6.60 -7.90
CA LYS A 3 -5.17 6.12 -8.23
C LYS A 3 -4.20 7.25 -7.87
N GLU A 4 -3.85 7.27 -6.59
CA GLU A 4 -2.62 7.95 -6.14
C GLU A 4 -1.43 7.15 -6.70
N GLY A 5 -0.34 7.82 -7.09
CA GLY A 5 0.81 7.19 -7.73
C GLY A 5 1.28 5.93 -7.00
N ILE A 6 1.30 4.80 -7.70
CA ILE A 6 1.69 3.51 -7.12
C ILE A 6 3.21 3.49 -6.99
N TYR A 7 3.73 3.85 -5.81
CA TYR A 7 5.16 3.85 -5.54
C TYR A 7 5.73 2.43 -5.44
N PHE A 8 6.77 2.11 -6.23
CA PHE A 8 7.60 0.93 -6.02
C PHE A 8 9.10 1.27 -5.92
N PRO A 9 9.86 0.51 -5.11
CA PRO A 9 11.29 0.70 -5.01
C PRO A 9 11.97 0.27 -6.33
N HIS A 10 12.79 1.16 -6.89
CA HIS A 10 13.66 0.84 -8.03
C HIS A 10 15.13 0.90 -7.60
N PHE A 11 15.95 -0.01 -8.12
CA PHE A 11 17.37 0.00 -7.81
C PHE A 11 18.10 0.99 -8.72
N ALA A 12 18.64 2.06 -8.14
CA ALA A 12 19.41 3.07 -8.87
C ALA A 12 20.60 2.45 -9.65
N GLY A 13 21.15 1.34 -9.14
CA GLY A 13 22.23 0.60 -9.77
C GLY A 13 21.79 -0.44 -10.81
N SER A 14 20.51 -0.54 -11.18
CA SER A 14 20.02 -1.59 -12.11
C SER A 14 20.78 -1.60 -13.43
N ARG A 15 21.16 -0.43 -13.95
CA ARG A 15 22.00 -0.31 -15.16
C ARG A 15 23.34 -1.07 -15.04
N ASN A 16 23.86 -1.21 -13.83
CA ASN A 16 25.17 -1.82 -13.55
C ASN A 16 25.09 -3.33 -13.25
N ASP A 17 23.89 -3.87 -13.02
CA ASP A 17 23.67 -5.29 -12.78
C ASP A 17 24.15 -6.15 -13.96
N ARG A 18 24.75 -7.31 -13.66
CA ARG A 18 25.35 -8.19 -14.68
C ARG A 18 24.30 -8.75 -15.65
N LYS A 19 23.10 -9.11 -15.18
CA LYS A 19 22.01 -9.64 -16.01
C LYS A 19 21.45 -8.54 -16.91
N ILE A 20 21.27 -7.34 -16.36
CA ILE A 20 20.80 -6.17 -17.14
C ILE A 20 21.87 -5.70 -18.15
N LYS A 21 23.17 -5.79 -17.82
CA LYS A 21 24.25 -5.54 -18.80
C LYS A 21 24.21 -6.51 -19.97
N ARG A 22 23.94 -7.81 -19.71
CA ARG A 22 23.80 -8.82 -20.77
C ARG A 22 22.58 -8.53 -21.65
N LEU A 23 21.43 -8.25 -21.03
CA LEU A 23 20.21 -7.82 -21.71
C LEU A 23 20.48 -6.65 -22.66
N ARG A 24 21.16 -5.60 -22.17
CA ARG A 24 21.50 -4.41 -22.96
C ARG A 24 22.53 -4.65 -24.05
N LYS A 25 23.43 -5.61 -23.85
CA LYS A 25 24.41 -6.00 -24.87
C LYS A 25 23.70 -6.61 -26.08
N ASP A 26 22.68 -7.43 -25.84
CA ASP A 26 22.03 -8.21 -26.89
C ASP A 26 20.80 -7.50 -27.48
N LEU A 27 19.99 -6.83 -26.64
CA LEU A 27 18.71 -6.18 -27.01
C LEU A 27 18.73 -4.65 -26.92
N LYS A 28 19.91 -4.04 -26.69
CA LYS A 28 20.12 -2.58 -26.67
C LYS A 28 19.20 -1.84 -25.69
N SER A 29 18.64 -0.69 -26.12
CA SER A 29 17.68 0.11 -25.35
C SER A 29 16.38 -0.63 -25.10
N ASP A 30 15.93 -1.40 -26.07
CA ASP A 30 14.59 -2.01 -26.06
C ASP A 30 14.50 -3.06 -24.98
N GLY A 31 15.55 -3.88 -24.80
CA GLY A 31 15.61 -4.80 -23.66
C GLY A 31 15.57 -4.07 -22.32
N TYR A 32 16.28 -2.94 -22.20
CA TYR A 32 16.27 -2.16 -20.95
C TYR A 32 14.89 -1.55 -20.65
N ALA A 33 14.24 -0.99 -21.66
CA ALA A 33 12.90 -0.44 -21.54
C ALA A 33 11.89 -1.55 -21.22
N CYS A 34 11.93 -2.67 -21.95
CA CYS A 34 11.10 -3.85 -21.73
C CYS A 34 11.22 -4.38 -20.30
N PHE A 35 12.44 -4.48 -19.75
CA PHE A 35 12.62 -4.90 -18.36
C PHE A 35 11.87 -4.00 -17.38
N PHE A 36 11.96 -2.68 -17.50
CA PHE A 36 11.26 -1.77 -16.57
C PHE A 36 9.74 -1.78 -16.77
N MET A 37 9.26 -1.81 -18.01
CA MET A 37 7.83 -1.93 -18.29
C MET A 37 7.25 -3.24 -17.74
N LEU A 38 7.99 -4.36 -17.83
CA LEU A 38 7.59 -5.61 -17.18
C LEU A 38 7.50 -5.46 -15.65
N ILE A 39 8.45 -4.78 -15.01
CA ILE A 39 8.39 -4.52 -13.55
C ILE A 39 7.19 -3.65 -13.18
N GLU A 40 6.84 -2.66 -14.01
CA GLU A 40 5.65 -1.83 -13.83
C GLU A 40 4.37 -2.66 -13.92
N VAL A 41 4.25 -3.52 -14.94
CA VAL A 41 3.12 -4.45 -15.07
C VAL A 41 3.02 -5.36 -13.86
N LEU A 42 4.12 -6.00 -13.44
CA LEU A 42 4.12 -6.85 -12.25
C LEU A 42 3.68 -6.08 -11.02
N ARG A 43 4.04 -4.79 -10.89
CA ARG A 43 3.66 -3.97 -9.74
C ARG A 43 2.15 -3.72 -9.65
N GLU A 44 1.45 -3.74 -10.76
CA GLU A 44 0.00 -3.58 -10.80
C GLU A 44 -0.75 -4.87 -10.43
N GLN A 45 -0.08 -6.02 -10.51
CA GLN A 45 -0.67 -7.32 -10.17
C GLN A 45 -0.69 -7.56 -8.66
N ALA A 46 -1.71 -8.27 -8.19
CA ALA A 46 -1.90 -8.54 -6.76
C ALA A 46 -0.78 -9.39 -6.15
N ASP A 47 -0.21 -10.30 -6.93
CA ASP A 47 0.79 -11.28 -6.49
C ASP A 47 2.17 -11.10 -7.16
N PHE A 48 2.35 -10.00 -7.89
CA PHE A 48 3.55 -9.68 -8.68
C PHE A 48 3.94 -10.74 -9.70
N SER A 49 2.96 -11.43 -10.29
CA SER A 49 3.15 -12.33 -11.41
C SER A 49 2.22 -12.01 -12.56
N TYR A 50 2.56 -12.44 -13.78
CA TYR A 50 1.77 -12.19 -14.98
C TYR A 50 1.77 -13.42 -15.89
N PRO A 51 0.68 -13.72 -16.62
CA PRO A 51 0.59 -14.90 -17.48
C PRO A 51 1.55 -14.83 -18.67
N VAL A 52 2.16 -15.98 -19.00
CA VAL A 52 3.02 -16.13 -20.17
C VAL A 52 2.20 -16.15 -21.47
N LEU A 53 0.93 -16.54 -21.40
CA LEU A 53 0.04 -16.57 -22.56
C LEU A 53 -0.22 -15.17 -23.13
N ASP A 54 -0.21 -14.14 -22.28
CA ASP A 54 -0.53 -12.75 -22.65
C ASP A 54 0.72 -11.92 -23.03
N ILE A 55 1.82 -12.57 -23.44
CA ILE A 55 3.03 -11.85 -23.88
C ILE A 55 2.79 -11.04 -25.16
N ASP A 56 1.88 -11.47 -26.02
CA ASP A 56 1.43 -10.72 -27.20
C ASP A 56 0.78 -9.39 -26.80
N LEU A 57 -0.08 -9.40 -25.78
CA LEU A 57 -0.70 -8.18 -25.25
C LEU A 57 0.35 -7.20 -24.70
N LEU A 58 1.38 -7.72 -24.02
CA LEU A 58 2.50 -6.89 -23.54
C LEU A 58 3.35 -6.33 -24.69
N SER A 59 3.56 -7.11 -25.74
CA SER A 59 4.27 -6.68 -26.95
C SER A 59 3.56 -5.48 -27.60
N ASP A 60 2.25 -5.58 -27.75
CA ASP A 60 1.42 -4.53 -28.35
C ASP A 60 1.38 -3.27 -27.46
N ASP A 61 1.21 -3.42 -26.14
CA ASP A 61 1.21 -2.29 -25.20
C ASP A 61 2.56 -1.56 -25.15
N PHE A 62 3.67 -2.30 -25.12
CA PHE A 62 5.00 -1.71 -25.03
C PHE A 62 5.49 -1.14 -26.36
N GLY A 63 4.86 -1.51 -27.49
CA GLY A 63 5.38 -1.23 -28.82
C GLY A 63 6.74 -1.90 -29.08
N ILE A 64 6.99 -3.05 -28.43
CA ILE A 64 8.24 -3.81 -28.53
C ILE A 64 7.91 -5.20 -29.07
N SER A 65 8.67 -5.67 -30.07
CA SER A 65 8.42 -6.98 -30.66
C SER A 65 8.33 -8.11 -29.63
N GLU A 66 7.38 -9.02 -29.81
CA GLU A 66 7.16 -10.18 -28.95
C GLU A 66 8.44 -11.01 -28.72
N ALA A 67 9.32 -11.09 -29.72
CA ALA A 67 10.62 -11.76 -29.60
C ALA A 67 11.52 -11.14 -28.52
N ILE A 68 11.54 -9.80 -28.42
CA ILE A 68 12.31 -9.07 -27.39
C ILE A 68 11.68 -9.29 -26.02
N VAL A 69 10.34 -9.27 -25.91
CA VAL A 69 9.64 -9.51 -24.64
C VAL A 69 9.93 -10.93 -24.13
N LYS A 70 9.73 -11.95 -24.98
CA LYS A 70 10.05 -13.35 -24.68
C LYS A 70 11.52 -13.53 -24.28
N ALA A 71 12.44 -12.94 -25.03
CA ALA A 71 13.87 -13.02 -24.72
C ALA A 71 14.19 -12.37 -23.36
N THR A 72 13.59 -11.21 -23.06
CA THR A 72 13.77 -10.49 -21.79
C THR A 72 13.33 -11.33 -20.59
N ILE A 73 12.18 -12.01 -20.72
CA ILE A 73 11.63 -12.88 -19.68
C ILE A 73 12.52 -14.13 -19.50
N SER A 74 12.88 -14.82 -20.58
CA SER A 74 13.43 -16.17 -20.51
C SER A 74 14.97 -16.25 -20.45
N ASN A 75 15.70 -15.32 -21.09
CA ASN A 75 17.11 -15.59 -21.44
C ASN A 75 18.14 -14.98 -20.47
N TYR A 76 17.74 -14.04 -19.62
CA TYR A 76 18.68 -13.26 -18.79
C TYR A 76 18.62 -13.60 -17.30
N GLY A 77 17.74 -14.53 -16.91
CA GLY A 77 17.52 -14.91 -15.51
C GLY A 77 17.02 -13.75 -14.64
N LEU A 78 16.29 -12.82 -15.24
CA LEU A 78 15.64 -11.69 -14.56
C LEU A 78 14.27 -12.08 -13.99
N PHE A 79 13.65 -13.10 -14.59
CA PHE A 79 12.35 -13.64 -14.25
C PHE A 79 12.43 -15.16 -14.04
N ASN A 80 11.52 -15.67 -13.23
CA ASN A 80 11.28 -17.10 -13.01
C ASN A 80 9.83 -17.41 -13.38
N PHE A 81 9.56 -18.69 -13.64
CA PHE A 81 8.23 -19.18 -13.96
C PHE A 81 7.62 -19.95 -12.78
N VAL A 82 6.30 -19.91 -12.67
CA VAL A 82 5.50 -20.69 -11.73
C VAL A 82 4.21 -21.11 -12.41
N GLU A 83 3.73 -22.31 -12.12
CA GLU A 83 2.42 -22.76 -12.61
C GLU A 83 1.36 -22.47 -11.55
N ARG A 84 0.28 -21.80 -11.94
CA ARG A 84 -0.91 -21.55 -11.10
C ARG A 84 -2.16 -21.81 -11.91
N GLU A 85 -3.13 -22.51 -11.34
CA GLU A 85 -4.45 -22.70 -11.97
C GLU A 85 -4.38 -23.27 -13.42
N ASN A 86 -3.38 -24.10 -13.71
CA ASN A 86 -3.04 -24.65 -15.04
C ASN A 86 -2.53 -23.62 -16.07
N GLU A 87 -2.09 -22.46 -15.60
CA GLU A 87 -1.46 -21.43 -16.41
C GLU A 87 -0.01 -21.17 -15.96
N GLN A 88 0.88 -20.97 -16.94
CA GLN A 88 2.26 -20.61 -16.66
C GLN A 88 2.36 -19.09 -16.46
N MET A 89 2.84 -18.69 -15.29
CA MET A 89 3.05 -17.30 -14.91
C MET A 89 4.54 -17.00 -14.84
N PHE A 90 4.93 -15.75 -15.06
CA PHE A 90 6.29 -15.27 -14.78
C PHE A 90 6.29 -14.20 -13.68
N PHE A 91 7.37 -14.10 -12.93
CA PHE A 91 7.59 -13.08 -11.90
C PHE A 91 9.08 -12.75 -11.78
N SER A 92 9.43 -11.61 -11.19
CA SER A 92 10.83 -11.28 -10.91
C SER A 92 11.17 -11.52 -9.43
N PRO A 93 12.04 -12.50 -9.11
CA PRO A 93 12.42 -12.78 -7.72
C PRO A 93 13.04 -11.56 -7.03
N LYS A 94 13.89 -10.81 -7.75
CA LYS A 94 14.57 -9.63 -7.22
C LYS A 94 13.59 -8.50 -6.91
N PHE A 95 12.60 -8.31 -7.78
CA PHE A 95 11.54 -7.34 -7.54
C PHE A 95 10.70 -7.70 -6.31
N ASN A 96 10.31 -8.97 -6.18
CA ASN A 96 9.53 -9.45 -5.04
C ASN A 96 10.31 -9.30 -3.72
N GLU A 97 11.62 -9.53 -3.72
CA GLU A 97 12.51 -9.28 -2.59
C GLU A 97 12.50 -7.78 -2.19
N PHE A 98 12.63 -6.88 -3.17
CA PHE A 98 12.59 -5.43 -2.91
C PHE A 98 11.23 -4.92 -2.45
N MET A 99 10.17 -5.63 -2.80
CA MET A 99 8.82 -5.31 -2.35
C MET A 99 8.58 -5.66 -0.88
N GLN A 100 9.29 -6.64 -0.30
CA GLN A 100 9.03 -7.11 1.07
C GLN A 100 9.10 -6.02 2.16
N PRO A 101 10.11 -5.13 2.19
CA PRO A 101 10.16 -4.07 3.18
C PRO A 101 8.96 -3.11 3.08
N PHE A 102 8.53 -2.79 1.87
CA PHE A 102 7.36 -1.94 1.64
C PHE A 102 6.07 -2.62 2.09
N LEU A 103 5.87 -3.89 1.72
CA LEU A 103 4.69 -4.68 2.09
C LEU A 103 4.59 -4.83 3.60
N SER A 104 5.68 -5.23 4.26
CA SER A 104 5.71 -5.36 5.72
C SER A 104 5.45 -4.03 6.43
N ALA A 105 5.96 -2.92 5.91
CA ALA A 105 5.66 -1.60 6.48
C ALA A 105 4.19 -1.20 6.30
N LYS A 106 3.58 -1.55 5.15
CA LYS A 106 2.15 -1.33 4.90
C LYS A 106 1.29 -2.17 5.86
N GLU A 107 1.64 -3.44 6.03
CA GLU A 107 1.01 -4.37 6.97
C GLU A 107 1.05 -3.82 8.41
N ARG A 108 2.23 -3.44 8.90
CA ARG A 108 2.40 -2.87 10.25
C ARG A 108 1.56 -1.61 10.47
N ARG A 109 1.47 -0.73 9.47
CA ARG A 109 0.63 0.47 9.55
C ARG A 109 -0.86 0.13 9.61
N LYS A 110 -1.30 -0.85 8.80
CA LYS A 110 -2.68 -1.35 8.82
C LYS A 110 -3.03 -1.90 10.20
N ILE A 111 -2.20 -2.80 10.74
CA ILE A 111 -2.40 -3.41 12.06
C ILE A 111 -2.39 -2.34 13.16
N GLY A 112 -1.45 -1.40 13.13
CA GLY A 112 -1.42 -0.27 14.07
C GLY A 112 -2.69 0.59 14.02
N GLY A 113 -3.25 0.82 12.83
CA GLY A 113 -4.52 1.51 12.65
C GLY A 113 -5.71 0.75 13.25
N ILE A 114 -5.80 -0.55 12.98
CA ILE A 114 -6.83 -1.44 13.56
C ILE A 114 -6.73 -1.43 15.08
N LYS A 115 -5.52 -1.65 15.61
CA LYS A 115 -5.22 -1.61 17.05
C LYS A 115 -5.67 -0.30 17.69
N GLY A 116 -5.37 0.83 17.06
CA GLY A 116 -5.80 2.15 17.53
C GLY A 116 -7.32 2.30 17.57
N ASN A 117 -8.03 1.82 16.54
CA ASN A 117 -9.49 1.86 16.48
C ASN A 117 -10.14 0.98 17.56
N LEU A 118 -9.63 -0.23 17.78
CA LEU A 118 -10.14 -1.13 18.83
C LEU A 118 -10.04 -0.51 20.23
N ILE A 119 -8.93 0.18 20.51
CA ILE A 119 -8.76 0.92 21.78
C ILE A 119 -9.72 2.12 21.84
N LYS A 120 -9.83 2.90 20.75
CA LYS A 120 -10.68 4.09 20.68
C LYS A 120 -12.16 3.78 20.97
N TYR A 121 -12.65 2.66 20.46
CA TYR A 121 -14.04 2.23 20.65
C TYR A 121 -14.24 1.30 21.87
N GLY A 122 -13.24 1.21 22.76
CA GLY A 122 -13.35 0.46 24.01
C GLY A 122 -13.51 -1.05 23.85
N LYS A 123 -13.19 -1.60 22.67
CA LYS A 123 -13.29 -3.04 22.39
C LYS A 123 -12.12 -3.83 23.00
N VAL A 124 -10.97 -3.16 23.18
CA VAL A 124 -9.75 -3.72 23.77
C VAL A 124 -9.10 -2.66 24.65
N THR A 125 -8.57 -3.03 25.82
CA THR A 125 -7.79 -2.10 26.65
C THR A 125 -6.39 -1.87 26.07
N LYS A 126 -5.71 -0.81 26.51
CA LYS A 126 -4.33 -0.53 26.05
C LYS A 126 -3.36 -1.67 26.40
N GLU A 127 -3.51 -2.26 27.58
CA GLU A 127 -2.69 -3.37 28.06
C GLU A 127 -2.93 -4.65 27.26
N GLN A 128 -4.20 -4.98 27.01
CA GLN A 128 -4.56 -6.12 26.16
C GLN A 128 -4.01 -5.95 24.75
N ALA A 129 -4.18 -4.77 24.15
CA ALA A 129 -3.69 -4.50 22.82
C ALA A 129 -2.15 -4.60 22.74
N GLN A 130 -1.42 -4.24 23.79
CA GLN A 130 0.04 -4.36 23.83
C GLN A 130 0.53 -5.81 23.83
N ASN A 131 -0.22 -6.72 24.46
CA ASN A 131 0.14 -8.12 24.60
C ASN A 131 -0.37 -9.00 23.45
N MET A 132 -1.32 -8.53 22.65
CA MET A 132 -1.83 -9.26 21.49
C MET A 132 -0.83 -9.26 20.34
N THR A 133 -0.73 -10.42 19.69
CA THR A 133 -0.03 -10.60 18.42
C THR A 133 -0.78 -9.93 17.26
N ASP A 134 -0.06 -9.71 16.16
CA ASP A 134 -0.61 -9.14 14.93
C ASP A 134 -1.79 -9.98 14.39
N GLU A 135 -1.68 -11.32 14.45
CA GLU A 135 -2.74 -12.24 14.02
C GLU A 135 -3.98 -12.15 14.92
N GLU A 136 -3.79 -12.06 16.24
CA GLU A 136 -4.90 -11.89 17.19
C GLU A 136 -5.65 -10.58 16.97
N ILE A 137 -4.93 -9.49 16.67
CA ILE A 137 -5.53 -8.18 16.36
C ILE A 137 -6.40 -8.26 15.09
N LEU A 138 -5.87 -8.90 14.03
CA LEU A 138 -6.60 -9.08 12.76
C LEU A 138 -7.85 -9.95 12.93
N ASN A 139 -7.73 -11.05 13.69
CA ASN A 139 -8.85 -11.94 14.00
C ASN A 139 -9.93 -11.25 14.83
N PHE A 140 -9.51 -10.41 15.79
CA PHE A 140 -10.44 -9.67 16.65
C PHE A 140 -11.20 -8.60 15.87
N ASP A 141 -10.54 -7.89 14.96
CA ASP A 141 -11.19 -6.93 14.06
C ASP A 141 -12.23 -7.60 13.17
N SER A 142 -11.87 -8.73 12.54
CA SER A 142 -12.76 -9.49 11.67
C SER A 142 -14.03 -9.94 12.41
N LYS A 143 -13.89 -10.45 13.65
CA LYS A 143 -15.03 -10.84 14.50
C LYS A 143 -15.92 -9.66 14.89
N ASN A 144 -15.33 -8.49 15.17
CA ASN A 144 -16.10 -7.30 15.51
C ASN A 144 -16.80 -6.68 14.28
N GLN A 145 -16.22 -6.75 13.08
CA GLN A 145 -16.90 -6.33 11.86
C GLN A 145 -18.18 -7.15 11.63
N VAL A 146 -18.14 -8.47 11.80
CA VAL A 146 -19.32 -9.35 11.70
C VAL A 146 -20.40 -8.99 12.73
N LEU A 147 -20.02 -8.61 13.95
CA LEU A 147 -20.96 -8.16 14.99
C LEU A 147 -21.58 -6.78 14.69
N THR A 148 -20.88 -5.94 13.92
CA THR A 148 -21.36 -4.58 13.59
C THR A 148 -22.31 -4.59 12.38
N ILE A 149 -22.20 -5.57 11.47
CA ILE A 149 -23.13 -5.76 10.33
C ILE A 149 -24.53 -6.19 10.81
N GLY A 150 -24.67 -6.72 12.04
CA GLY A 150 -25.94 -7.08 12.66
C GLY A 150 -26.64 -5.96 13.44
N MET A 151 -26.07 -4.75 13.50
CA MET A 151 -26.75 -3.58 14.07
C MET A 151 -27.40 -2.78 12.94
N PRO A 152 -28.70 -2.47 13.01
CA PRO A 152 -29.32 -1.65 11.99
C PRO A 152 -28.61 -0.31 11.91
N SER A 153 -28.26 0.07 10.69
CA SER A 153 -27.91 1.44 10.33
C SER A 153 -29.01 2.34 10.88
N VAL A 154 -28.70 3.14 11.91
CA VAL A 154 -29.57 4.24 12.31
C VAL A 154 -29.37 5.34 11.26
N THR A 155 -29.99 5.14 10.12
CA THR A 155 -30.27 6.13 9.08
C THR A 155 -31.77 6.13 8.88
N GLU A 156 -32.34 7.34 8.81
CA GLU A 156 -33.78 7.66 8.69
C GLU A 156 -34.53 7.74 10.03
N SER A 157 -35.32 8.76 10.36
CA SER A 157 -35.53 10.13 9.87
C SER A 157 -36.60 10.69 10.81
N VAL A 158 -36.38 11.83 11.47
CA VAL A 158 -37.48 12.68 11.92
C VAL A 158 -37.08 14.12 11.58
N THR A 159 -37.81 14.66 10.62
CA THR A 159 -37.79 16.04 10.14
C THR A 159 -38.53 16.97 11.10
N GLU A 160 -38.17 18.26 11.03
CA GLU A 160 -38.95 19.46 11.38
C GLU A 160 -39.19 19.81 12.86
N ASN A 161 -38.39 20.75 13.41
CA ASN A 161 -38.72 22.19 13.45
C ASN A 161 -37.70 23.00 14.30
N LEU A 162 -37.38 24.20 13.79
CA LEU A 162 -36.49 25.28 14.26
C LEU A 162 -36.67 25.72 15.75
N PRO A 163 -35.69 26.37 16.43
CA PRO A 163 -34.98 27.57 15.95
C PRO A 163 -33.45 27.61 16.14
N ILE A 164 -32.85 28.42 15.26
CA ILE A 164 -31.46 28.86 15.31
C ILE A 164 -31.21 29.58 16.65
N SER A 165 -30.28 29.06 17.45
CA SER A 165 -29.60 29.83 18.49
C SER A 165 -28.10 29.61 18.32
N GLU A 166 -27.38 30.66 17.91
CA GLU A 166 -25.93 30.69 18.06
C GLU A 166 -25.55 30.51 19.52
N PRO A 167 -24.40 29.88 19.80
CA PRO A 167 -23.60 30.41 20.90
C PRO A 167 -22.14 30.59 20.47
N SER A 168 -21.80 31.87 20.29
CA SER A 168 -20.67 32.49 20.96
C SER A 168 -20.34 31.83 22.32
N ASP A 169 -19.04 31.72 22.63
CA ASP A 169 -18.42 31.77 23.97
C ASP A 169 -17.43 30.66 24.34
N PHE A 170 -17.27 29.59 23.57
CA PHE A 170 -16.24 28.58 23.90
C PHE A 170 -14.83 28.89 23.36
N VAL A 171 -14.72 29.64 22.26
CA VAL A 171 -13.43 29.95 21.61
C VAL A 171 -12.66 31.08 22.33
N ALA A 172 -13.31 31.86 23.19
CA ALA A 172 -12.69 32.98 23.89
C ALA A 172 -11.93 32.59 25.18
N LYS A 173 -12.24 31.44 25.79
CA LYS A 173 -11.61 31.00 27.05
C LYS A 173 -10.22 30.38 26.86
N GLU A 174 -10.00 29.59 25.81
CA GLU A 174 -8.71 28.94 25.58
C GLU A 174 -7.59 29.91 25.16
N LYS A 175 -7.91 31.03 24.52
CA LYS A 175 -6.89 32.02 24.11
C LYS A 175 -6.36 32.85 25.29
N LYS A 176 -7.19 33.20 26.28
CA LYS A 176 -6.75 33.96 27.46
C LYS A 176 -5.86 33.15 28.41
N GLU A 177 -6.06 31.83 28.51
CA GLU A 177 -5.26 31.00 29.42
C GLU A 177 -3.84 30.71 28.89
N LYS A 178 -3.68 30.61 27.56
CA LYS A 178 -2.36 30.41 26.92
C LYS A 178 -1.48 31.67 26.96
N GLU A 179 -2.07 32.87 27.00
CA GLU A 179 -1.31 34.12 27.04
C GLU A 179 -0.80 34.48 28.44
N LYS A 180 -1.53 34.08 29.50
CA LYS A 180 -1.12 34.30 30.90
C LYS A 180 0.10 33.43 31.30
N LYS A 181 0.11 32.15 30.88
CA LYS A 181 1.22 31.21 31.12
C LYS A 181 2.53 31.59 30.39
N ARG A 182 2.45 32.40 29.32
CA ARG A 182 3.62 32.84 28.53
C ARG A 182 4.30 34.10 29.09
N LYS A 183 3.58 34.91 29.87
CA LYS A 183 4.14 36.11 30.54
C LYS A 183 4.84 35.76 31.86
N GLU A 184 4.29 34.85 32.67
CA GLU A 184 4.92 34.42 33.94
C GLU A 184 6.25 33.68 33.76
N LYS A 185 6.52 33.10 32.58
CA LYS A 185 7.77 32.39 32.29
C LYS A 185 8.91 33.32 31.83
N LYS A 186 8.64 34.60 31.55
CA LYS A 186 9.64 35.58 31.10
C LYS A 186 10.15 36.53 32.19
N GLU A 187 9.58 36.50 33.40
CA GLU A 187 10.03 37.30 34.55
C GLU A 187 10.85 36.49 35.57
N LYS A 188 11.22 35.24 35.26
CA LYS A 188 12.02 34.36 36.14
C LYS A 188 13.34 33.89 35.50
N GLU A 189 13.79 34.53 34.42
CA GLU A 189 15.13 34.41 33.85
C GLU A 189 15.84 35.76 33.90
#